data_AF-A0A2I1DCX7-F1
#
_entry.id   AF-A0A2I1DCX7-F1
#
_cell.length_a   1.000
_cell.length_b   1.000
_cell.length_c   1.000
_cell.angle_alpha   90.00
_cell.angle_beta   90.00
_cell.angle_gamma   90.00
#
_symmetry.space_group_name_H-M   'P 1'
#
loop_
_entity.id
_entity.type
_entity.pdbx_description
1 polymer ?
#
loop_
_entity_poly.entity_id
_entity_poly.type
_entity_poly.pdbx_seq_one_letter_code
_entity_poly.pdbx_strand_id
1 'polypeptide(L)'
;MIPFSIMLIICGEMTPLVVLALGNAVTPFTCRIPTQIAKSRRLRAVRKSAALRSHRAATTGSVSSLPPGSDTELHILQGEFTNPTWIASASASEILRACAALSLARSHTHPEPIVSLLRYRARLTSHAEYIARDDALIREGGGVAALEAAEVSIAVDERGGVDVAGDLSGWEAERAERRWLQKWLRQE
;
A
#
# COMPACT_ATOMS: atom_id res chain seq x y z
N MET A 1 -13.52 -6.35 5.92
CA MET A 1 -13.46 -7.82 6.03
C MET A 1 -14.84 -8.31 6.42
N ILE A 2 -15.32 -9.39 5.85
CA ILE A 2 -16.54 -10.05 6.35
C ILE A 2 -16.12 -10.85 7.59
N PRO A 3 -16.81 -10.72 8.75
CA PRO A 3 -16.47 -11.50 9.94
C PRO A 3 -16.50 -13.00 9.62
N PHE A 4 -15.38 -13.69 9.85
CA PHE A 4 -15.25 -15.12 9.55
C PHE A 4 -16.34 -15.96 10.23
N SER A 5 -16.77 -15.56 11.43
CA SER A 5 -17.86 -16.19 12.18
C SER A 5 -19.20 -16.16 11.44
N ILE A 6 -19.52 -15.10 10.69
CA ILE A 6 -20.76 -15.02 9.90
C ILE A 6 -20.72 -16.03 8.76
N MET A 7 -19.56 -16.22 8.13
CA MET A 7 -19.39 -17.21 7.06
C MET A 7 -19.48 -18.65 7.59
N LEU A 8 -18.91 -18.95 8.76
CA LEU A 8 -19.05 -20.29 9.37
C LEU A 8 -20.50 -20.64 9.70
N ILE A 9 -21.27 -19.67 10.20
CA ILE A 9 -22.69 -19.87 10.53
C ILE A 9 -23.53 -20.10 9.28
N ILE A 10 -23.27 -19.35 8.20
CA ILE A 10 -24.05 -19.45 6.96
C ILE A 10 -23.64 -20.67 6.12
N CYS A 11 -22.33 -20.94 6.03
CA CYS A 11 -21.79 -21.92 5.10
C CYS A 11 -21.49 -23.27 5.76
N GLY A 12 -21.42 -23.36 7.09
CA GLY A 12 -21.19 -24.60 7.82
C GLY A 12 -19.98 -25.39 7.31
N GLU A 13 -20.20 -26.60 6.83
CA GLU A 13 -19.17 -27.47 6.26
C GLU A 13 -18.69 -27.04 4.86
N MET A 14 -19.44 -26.16 4.16
CA MET A 14 -19.06 -25.63 2.84
C MET A 14 -18.12 -24.41 2.91
N THR A 15 -17.75 -23.96 4.11
CA THR A 15 -16.81 -22.84 4.30
C THR A 15 -15.48 -23.00 3.54
N PRO A 16 -14.86 -24.19 3.40
CA PRO A 16 -13.64 -24.35 2.60
C PRO A 16 -13.82 -23.96 1.12
N LEU A 17 -14.95 -24.31 0.50
CA LEU A 17 -15.26 -23.93 -0.89
C LEU A 17 -15.50 -22.42 -1.03
N VAL A 18 -16.21 -21.84 -0.05
CA VAL A 18 -16.53 -20.41 0.00
C VAL A 18 -15.25 -19.57 0.21
N VAL A 19 -14.33 -20.04 1.05
CA VAL A 19 -13.00 -19.44 1.25
C VAL A 19 -12.17 -19.48 -0.04
N LEU A 20 -12.23 -20.58 -0.78
CA LEU A 20 -11.53 -20.69 -2.06
C LEU A 20 -12.09 -19.70 -3.10
N ALA A 21 -13.42 -19.53 -3.13
CA ALA A 21 -14.09 -18.63 -4.05
C ALA A 21 -13.90 -17.13 -3.72
N LEU A 22 -13.99 -16.75 -2.44
CA LEU A 22 -13.91 -15.35 -2.00
C LEU A 22 -12.48 -14.89 -1.67
N GLY A 23 -11.57 -15.83 -1.41
CA GLY A 23 -10.14 -15.60 -1.18
C GLY A 23 -9.84 -14.52 -0.14
N ASN A 24 -9.00 -13.55 -0.52
CA ASN A 24 -8.48 -12.48 0.35
C ASN A 24 -9.56 -11.56 0.97
N ALA A 25 -10.81 -11.63 0.52
CA ALA A 25 -11.91 -10.85 1.07
C ALA A 25 -12.33 -11.34 2.47
N VAL A 26 -12.06 -12.61 2.78
CA VAL A 26 -12.55 -13.28 3.99
C VAL A 26 -11.40 -13.88 4.81
N THR A 27 -10.26 -14.23 4.20
CA THR A 27 -9.12 -14.79 4.93
C THR A 27 -8.26 -13.69 5.60
N PRO A 28 -7.96 -13.82 6.90
CA PRO A 28 -7.00 -12.95 7.57
C PRO A 28 -5.62 -13.17 6.95
N PHE A 29 -4.73 -12.18 7.10
CA PHE A 29 -3.41 -12.20 6.46
C PHE A 29 -2.63 -13.49 6.77
N THR A 30 -2.69 -13.94 8.02
CA THR A 30 -2.03 -15.17 8.51
C THR A 30 -2.55 -16.45 7.86
N CYS A 31 -3.74 -16.44 7.26
CA CYS A 31 -4.36 -17.59 6.60
C CYS A 31 -4.30 -17.50 5.06
N ARG A 32 -3.60 -16.52 4.47
CA ARG A 32 -3.50 -16.38 3.02
C ARG A 32 -2.43 -17.29 2.45
N ILE A 33 -2.77 -18.01 1.39
CA ILE A 33 -1.80 -18.84 0.68
C ILE A 33 -0.87 -17.97 -0.21
N PRO A 34 0.35 -18.44 -0.53
CA PRO A 34 1.34 -17.64 -1.26
C PRO A 34 0.83 -17.07 -2.59
N THR A 35 0.05 -17.85 -3.35
CA THR A 35 -0.53 -17.40 -4.63
C THR A 35 -1.55 -16.26 -4.44
N GLN A 36 -2.29 -16.24 -3.34
CA GLN A 36 -3.22 -15.18 -3.00
C GLN A 36 -2.48 -13.88 -2.61
N ILE A 37 -1.35 -13.99 -1.92
CA ILE A 37 -0.49 -12.86 -1.56
C ILE A 37 0.13 -12.26 -2.82
N ALA A 38 0.73 -13.09 -3.67
CA ALA A 38 1.35 -12.67 -4.93
C ALA A 38 0.33 -11.98 -5.86
N LYS A 39 -0.87 -12.56 -6.02
CA LYS A 39 -1.96 -11.93 -6.79
C LYS A 39 -2.36 -10.58 -6.21
N SER A 40 -2.47 -10.47 -4.89
CA SER A 40 -2.82 -9.22 -4.22
C SER A 40 -1.74 -8.16 -4.42
N ARG A 41 -0.45 -8.51 -4.29
CA ARG A 41 0.68 -7.61 -4.55
C ARG A 41 0.67 -7.09 -5.97
N ARG A 42 0.50 -7.97 -6.97
CA ARG A 42 0.40 -7.56 -8.39
C ARG A 42 -0.75 -6.58 -8.63
N LEU A 43 -1.94 -6.83 -8.06
CA LEU A 43 -3.08 -5.91 -8.21
C LEU A 43 -2.88 -4.57 -7.49
N ARG A 44 -2.13 -4.56 -6.38
CA ARG A 44 -1.74 -3.34 -5.67
C ARG A 44 -0.72 -2.54 -6.49
N ALA A 45 0.29 -3.19 -7.08
CA ALA A 45 1.26 -2.57 -7.98
C ALA A 45 0.61 -1.89 -9.20
N VAL A 46 -0.33 -2.58 -9.87
CA VAL A 46 -1.06 -2.03 -11.01
C VAL A 46 -1.90 -0.81 -10.61
N ARG A 47 -2.59 -0.87 -9.46
CA ARG A 47 -3.34 0.29 -8.96
C ARG A 47 -2.44 1.46 -8.61
N LYS A 48 -1.32 1.18 -7.95
CA LYS A 48 -0.35 2.20 -7.57
C LYS A 48 0.21 2.93 -8.78
N SER A 49 0.75 2.18 -9.75
CA SER A 49 1.27 2.76 -10.98
C SER A 49 0.22 3.57 -11.75
N ALA A 50 -1.04 3.11 -11.80
CA ALA A 50 -2.12 3.87 -12.42
C ALA A 50 -2.45 5.16 -11.65
N ALA A 51 -2.52 5.11 -10.31
CA ALA A 51 -2.80 6.26 -9.47
C ALA A 51 -1.68 7.31 -9.53
N LEU A 52 -0.41 6.89 -9.47
CA LEU A 52 0.76 7.76 -9.60
C LEU A 52 0.82 8.43 -10.97
N ARG A 53 0.53 7.69 -12.04
CA ARG A 53 0.45 8.25 -13.40
C ARG A 53 -0.67 9.28 -13.51
N SER A 54 -1.85 9.02 -12.94
CA SER A 54 -2.94 10.00 -12.91
C SER A 54 -2.57 11.24 -12.10
N HIS A 55 -1.83 11.07 -10.99
CA HIS A 55 -1.36 12.16 -10.15
C HIS A 55 -0.38 13.05 -10.93
N ARG A 56 0.65 12.46 -11.54
CA ARG A 56 1.63 13.20 -12.35
C ARG A 56 1.04 13.87 -13.58
N ALA A 57 0.05 13.24 -14.21
CA ALA A 57 -0.66 13.85 -15.33
C ALA A 57 -1.41 15.13 -14.88
N ALA A 58 -1.95 15.15 -13.66
CA ALA A 58 -2.62 16.32 -13.11
C ALA A 58 -1.64 17.41 -12.62
N THR A 59 -0.53 17.02 -11.98
CA THR A 59 0.40 17.97 -11.35
C THR A 59 1.46 18.51 -12.30
N THR A 60 2.04 17.65 -13.15
CA THR A 60 3.18 17.99 -14.03
C THR A 60 2.83 17.88 -15.52
N GLY A 61 1.64 17.38 -15.87
CA GLY A 61 1.27 17.08 -17.26
C GLY A 61 1.95 15.84 -17.84
N SER A 62 2.74 15.10 -17.05
CA SER A 62 3.46 13.91 -17.51
C SER A 62 2.59 12.66 -17.39
N VAL A 63 2.38 11.95 -18.49
CA VAL A 63 1.63 10.68 -18.54
C VAL A 63 2.52 9.44 -18.43
N SER A 64 3.84 9.64 -18.29
CA SER A 64 4.81 8.53 -18.23
C SER A 64 4.74 7.78 -16.91
N SER A 65 4.81 6.46 -16.98
CA SER A 65 4.92 5.60 -15.80
C SER A 65 6.25 5.81 -15.09
N LEU A 66 6.21 5.82 -13.75
CA LEU A 66 7.41 5.81 -12.94
C LEU A 66 7.98 4.39 -12.84
N PRO A 67 9.30 4.21 -12.97
CA PRO A 67 9.94 2.95 -12.60
C PRO A 67 9.73 2.68 -11.10
N PRO A 68 9.35 1.45 -10.72
CA PRO A 68 9.25 1.02 -9.33
C PRO A 68 10.53 1.33 -8.53
N GLY A 69 10.39 1.98 -7.38
CA GLY A 69 11.48 2.31 -6.48
C GLY A 69 12.38 3.48 -6.93
N SER A 70 12.00 4.20 -8.00
CA SER A 70 12.70 5.40 -8.43
C SER A 70 12.67 6.51 -7.36
N ASP A 71 13.68 7.39 -7.38
CA ASP A 71 13.73 8.57 -6.47
C ASP A 71 12.48 9.43 -6.57
N THR A 72 11.98 9.62 -7.77
CA THR A 72 10.78 10.43 -8.03
C THR A 72 9.52 9.78 -7.49
N GLU A 73 9.38 8.46 -7.60
CA GLU A 73 8.28 7.74 -6.96
C GLU A 73 8.34 7.86 -5.44
N LEU A 74 9.52 7.61 -4.86
CA LEU A 74 9.72 7.68 -3.42
C LEU A 74 9.42 9.08 -2.89
N HIS A 75 9.85 10.12 -3.59
CA HIS A 75 9.56 11.50 -3.24
C HIS A 75 8.06 11.82 -3.23
N ILE A 76 7.27 11.33 -4.20
CA ILE A 76 5.82 11.52 -4.19
C ILE A 76 5.18 10.78 -3.01
N LEU A 77 5.57 9.52 -2.79
CA LEU A 77 5.00 8.72 -1.71
C LEU A 77 5.28 9.35 -0.34
N GLN A 78 6.50 9.79 -0.10
CA GLN A 78 6.95 10.33 1.19
C GLN A 78 6.61 11.82 1.37
N GLY A 79 7.01 12.64 0.39
CA GLY A 79 6.91 14.10 0.43
C GLY A 79 5.50 14.63 0.22
N GLU A 80 4.63 13.86 -0.43
CA GLU A 80 3.23 14.22 -0.65
C GLU A 80 2.29 13.27 0.10
N PHE A 81 2.24 11.98 -0.28
CA PHE A 81 1.12 11.11 0.13
C PHE A 81 1.13 10.70 1.61
N THR A 82 2.29 10.73 2.28
CA THR A 82 2.40 10.55 3.73
C THR A 82 2.73 11.84 4.48
N ASN A 83 2.74 12.99 3.82
CA ASN A 83 3.05 14.27 4.44
C ASN A 83 1.78 14.95 5.00
N PRO A 84 1.68 15.20 6.32
CA PRO A 84 0.50 15.80 6.93
C PRO A 84 0.12 17.17 6.34
N THR A 85 1.10 17.98 5.97
CA THR A 85 0.87 19.33 5.41
C THR A 85 0.27 19.27 4.01
N TRP A 86 0.75 18.35 3.18
CA TRP A 86 0.17 18.06 1.87
C TRP A 86 -1.23 17.48 2.03
N ILE A 87 -1.40 16.49 2.92
CA ILE A 87 -2.70 15.87 3.21
C ILE A 87 -3.72 16.90 3.72
N ALA A 88 -3.32 17.95 4.42
CA ALA A 88 -4.26 19.00 4.87
C ALA A 88 -4.80 19.86 3.72
N SER A 89 -3.98 20.09 2.68
CA SER A 89 -4.26 21.06 1.61
C SER A 89 -4.67 20.42 0.27
N ALA A 90 -4.37 19.13 0.07
CA ALA A 90 -4.66 18.41 -1.17
C ALA A 90 -6.17 18.36 -1.49
N SER A 91 -6.53 18.39 -2.76
CA SER A 91 -7.90 18.20 -3.24
C SER A 91 -8.40 16.78 -2.98
N ALA A 92 -9.72 16.57 -3.00
CA ALA A 92 -10.29 15.23 -2.80
C ALA A 92 -9.86 14.24 -3.89
N SER A 93 -9.73 14.68 -5.14
CA SER A 93 -9.15 13.88 -6.23
C SER A 93 -7.70 13.42 -5.95
N GLU A 94 -6.86 14.29 -5.41
CA GLU A 94 -5.48 13.96 -5.03
C GLU A 94 -5.44 12.98 -3.86
N ILE A 95 -6.26 13.22 -2.83
CA ILE A 95 -6.42 12.31 -1.69
C ILE A 95 -6.84 10.91 -2.16
N LEU A 96 -7.75 10.81 -3.14
CA LEU A 96 -8.17 9.51 -3.67
C LEU A 96 -7.03 8.80 -4.40
N ARG A 97 -6.24 9.52 -5.21
CA ARG A 97 -5.06 8.96 -5.90
C ARG A 97 -4.02 8.47 -4.89
N ALA A 98 -3.72 9.26 -3.86
CA ALA A 98 -2.84 8.88 -2.77
C ALA A 98 -3.34 7.62 -2.06
N CYS A 99 -4.64 7.57 -1.71
CA CYS A 99 -5.24 6.39 -1.11
C CYS A 99 -5.15 5.16 -2.02
N ALA A 100 -5.36 5.31 -3.33
CA ALA A 100 -5.23 4.18 -4.26
C ALA A 100 -3.78 3.69 -4.38
N ALA A 101 -2.81 4.61 -4.37
CA ALA A 101 -1.38 4.31 -4.42
C ALA A 101 -0.91 3.54 -3.18
N LEU A 102 -1.36 3.97 -2.00
CA LEU A 102 -1.05 3.33 -0.71
C LEU A 102 -2.00 2.14 -0.39
N SER A 103 -2.73 1.64 -1.39
CA SER A 103 -3.68 0.52 -1.23
C SER A 103 -4.82 0.73 -0.22
N LEU A 104 -5.09 1.96 0.18
CA LEU A 104 -6.22 2.38 1.02
C LEU A 104 -7.53 2.46 0.24
N ALA A 105 -7.48 2.73 -1.08
CA ALA A 105 -8.65 2.73 -1.96
C ALA A 105 -8.54 1.67 -3.08
N ARG A 106 -9.69 1.18 -3.55
CA ARG A 106 -9.76 0.23 -4.67
C ARG A 106 -9.78 0.91 -6.04
N SER A 107 -9.96 2.22 -6.10
CA SER A 107 -9.96 3.01 -7.34
C SER A 107 -9.41 4.41 -7.08
N HIS A 108 -8.89 5.03 -8.14
CA HIS A 108 -8.42 6.42 -8.18
C HIS A 108 -9.32 7.33 -9.03
N THR A 109 -10.48 6.83 -9.50
CA THR A 109 -11.35 7.52 -10.47
C THR A 109 -12.80 7.68 -9.98
N HIS A 110 -13.03 7.75 -8.67
CA HIS A 110 -14.37 7.97 -8.15
C HIS A 110 -14.82 9.44 -8.36
N PRO A 111 -16.10 9.68 -8.65
CA PRO A 111 -16.68 11.02 -8.65
C PRO A 111 -16.51 11.71 -7.30
N GLU A 112 -16.17 13.00 -7.31
CA GLU A 112 -15.93 13.87 -6.14
C GLU A 112 -16.97 13.73 -4.99
N PRO A 113 -18.29 13.72 -5.26
CA PRO A 113 -19.29 13.57 -4.20
C PRO A 113 -19.14 12.26 -3.41
N ILE A 114 -18.74 11.17 -4.08
CA ILE A 114 -18.51 9.86 -3.44
C ILE A 114 -17.21 9.90 -2.63
N VAL A 115 -16.17 10.57 -3.13
CA VAL A 115 -14.89 10.70 -2.44
C VAL A 115 -15.04 11.45 -1.12
N SER A 116 -15.76 12.58 -1.15
CA SER A 116 -16.01 13.41 0.03
C SER A 116 -16.82 12.66 1.10
N LEU A 117 -17.79 11.83 0.68
CA LEU A 117 -18.60 11.02 1.59
C LEU A 117 -17.79 9.91 2.28
N LEU A 118 -16.83 9.31 1.58
CA LEU A 118 -16.09 8.13 2.04
C LEU A 118 -14.93 8.43 2.99
N ARG A 119 -14.80 9.68 3.48
CA ARG A 119 -13.80 10.11 4.49
C ARG A 119 -12.36 9.67 4.17
N TYR A 120 -11.98 9.65 2.89
CA TYR A 120 -10.65 9.22 2.46
C TYR A 120 -9.52 10.07 3.07
N ARG A 121 -9.73 11.37 3.30
CA ARG A 121 -8.73 12.23 3.94
C ARG A 121 -8.41 11.75 5.35
N ALA A 122 -9.41 11.53 6.20
CA ALA A 122 -9.21 11.04 7.56
C ALA A 122 -8.47 9.69 7.59
N ARG A 123 -8.81 8.81 6.62
CA ARG A 123 -8.13 7.53 6.45
C ARG A 123 -6.65 7.69 6.06
N LEU A 124 -6.35 8.60 5.12
CA LEU A 124 -4.98 8.89 4.71
C LEU A 124 -4.17 9.54 5.84
N THR A 125 -4.76 10.47 6.59
CA THR A 125 -4.15 11.08 7.78
C THR A 125 -3.79 10.01 8.81
N SER A 126 -4.73 9.12 9.14
CA SER A 126 -4.47 8.03 10.10
C SER A 126 -3.36 7.08 9.61
N HIS A 127 -3.30 6.84 8.30
CA HIS A 127 -2.23 6.02 7.71
C HIS A 127 -0.87 6.74 7.78
N ALA A 128 -0.81 8.04 7.49
CA ALA A 128 0.41 8.83 7.60
C ALA A 128 0.93 8.87 9.05
N GLU A 129 0.05 9.04 10.04
CA GLU A 129 0.42 8.95 11.47
C GLU A 129 0.93 7.55 11.87
N TYR A 130 0.32 6.50 11.31
CA TYR A 130 0.78 5.13 11.49
C TYR A 130 2.20 4.95 10.93
N ILE A 131 2.45 5.38 9.68
CA ILE A 131 3.76 5.27 9.03
C ILE A 131 4.82 6.06 9.81
N ALA A 132 4.51 7.28 10.25
CA ALA A 132 5.46 8.08 11.03
C ALA A 132 5.84 7.39 12.36
N ARG A 133 4.86 6.78 13.05
CA ARG A 133 5.12 6.01 14.27
C ARG A 133 5.94 4.76 13.99
N ASP A 134 5.62 4.03 12.91
CA ASP A 134 6.35 2.83 12.51
C ASP A 134 7.79 3.16 12.09
N ASP A 135 8.00 4.24 11.35
CA ASP A 135 9.33 4.75 10.98
C ASP A 135 10.18 5.09 12.23
N ALA A 136 9.57 5.68 13.27
CA ALA A 136 10.25 5.93 14.54
C ALA A 136 10.65 4.62 15.25
N LEU A 137 9.72 3.67 15.35
CA LEU A 137 9.98 2.37 15.99
C LEU A 137 11.07 1.57 15.27
N ILE A 138 11.09 1.57 13.94
CA ILE A 138 12.13 0.90 13.15
C ILE A 138 13.50 1.52 13.47
N ARG A 139 13.60 2.84 13.58
CA ARG A 139 14.86 3.53 13.91
C ARG A 139 15.34 3.21 15.33
N GLU A 140 14.42 3.24 16.29
CA GLU A 140 14.72 2.89 17.69
C GLU A 140 15.11 1.41 17.84
N GLY A 141 14.49 0.52 17.06
CA GLY A 141 14.71 -0.93 17.07
C GLY A 141 15.97 -1.42 16.35
N GLY A 142 16.92 -0.55 16.02
CA GLY A 142 18.17 -0.94 15.32
C GLY A 142 18.12 -0.83 13.79
N GLY A 143 17.08 -0.18 13.25
CA GLY A 143 16.92 0.13 11.83
C GLY A 143 16.53 -1.09 10.98
N VAL A 144 16.57 -0.91 9.66
CA VAL A 144 16.18 -1.94 8.69
C VAL A 144 16.98 -3.23 8.81
N ALA A 145 18.21 -3.18 9.35
CA ALA A 145 19.04 -4.37 9.52
C ALA A 145 18.51 -5.32 10.62
N ALA A 146 17.79 -4.79 11.61
CA ALA A 146 17.24 -5.56 12.72
C ALA A 146 15.91 -6.27 12.38
N LEU A 147 15.24 -5.83 11.31
CA LEU A 147 13.95 -6.40 10.88
C LEU A 147 14.09 -7.78 10.25
N GLU A 148 13.11 -8.65 10.53
CA GLU A 148 12.94 -9.90 9.79
C GLU A 148 12.50 -9.64 8.34
N ALA A 149 12.75 -10.60 7.44
CA ALA A 149 12.41 -10.48 6.03
C ALA A 149 10.90 -10.20 5.81
N ALA A 150 10.03 -10.82 6.62
CA ALA A 150 8.59 -10.60 6.55
C ALA A 150 8.21 -9.17 6.97
N GLU A 151 8.83 -8.64 8.02
CA GLU A 151 8.60 -7.27 8.51
C GLU A 151 9.03 -6.23 7.49
N VAL A 152 10.20 -6.42 6.86
CA VAL A 152 10.66 -5.56 5.75
C VAL A 152 9.62 -5.55 4.64
N SER A 153 9.13 -6.72 4.24
CA SER A 153 8.19 -6.85 3.13
C SER A 153 6.84 -6.20 3.43
N ILE A 154 6.38 -6.26 4.68
CA ILE A 154 5.16 -5.56 5.14
C ILE A 154 5.39 -4.05 5.17
N ALA A 155 6.48 -3.60 5.78
CA ALA A 155 6.82 -2.18 5.90
C ALA A 155 6.93 -1.51 4.52
N VAL A 156 7.55 -2.20 3.55
CA VAL A 156 7.64 -1.74 2.16
C VAL A 156 6.27 -1.69 1.49
N ASP A 157 5.44 -2.73 1.65
CA ASP A 157 4.07 -2.76 1.10
C ASP A 157 3.22 -1.59 1.61
N GLU A 158 3.30 -1.28 2.91
CA GLU A 158 2.49 -0.24 3.57
C GLU A 158 2.90 1.19 3.20
N ARG A 159 4.16 1.39 2.82
CA ARG A 159 4.71 2.65 2.30
C ARG A 159 4.55 2.79 0.78
N GLY A 160 3.94 1.80 0.12
CA GLY A 160 3.68 1.81 -1.33
C GLY A 160 4.79 1.20 -2.19
N GLY A 161 5.82 0.59 -1.62
CA GLY A 161 6.90 -0.10 -2.36
C GLY A 161 6.55 -1.51 -2.89
N VAL A 162 5.26 -1.81 -3.09
CA VAL A 162 4.73 -3.16 -3.38
C VAL A 162 5.27 -3.86 -4.64
N ASP A 163 5.93 -3.13 -5.53
CA ASP A 163 6.52 -3.60 -6.79
C ASP A 163 8.03 -3.41 -6.86
N VAL A 164 8.68 -2.98 -5.77
CA VAL A 164 10.14 -2.78 -5.69
C VAL A 164 10.90 -4.07 -5.96
N ALA A 165 10.37 -5.21 -5.49
CA ALA A 165 10.95 -6.51 -5.78
C ALA A 165 10.77 -6.94 -7.25
N GLY A 166 9.80 -6.39 -7.98
CA GLY A 166 9.51 -6.79 -9.36
C GLY A 166 9.28 -8.30 -9.50
N ASP A 167 10.08 -8.93 -10.38
CA ASP A 167 10.09 -10.39 -10.60
C ASP A 167 11.15 -11.13 -9.77
N LEU A 168 11.89 -10.42 -8.89
CA LEU A 168 12.90 -11.03 -8.02
C LEU A 168 12.24 -11.96 -6.99
N SER A 169 13.01 -12.92 -6.47
CA SER A 169 12.54 -13.85 -5.44
C SER A 169 13.61 -14.15 -4.39
N GLY A 170 13.18 -14.67 -3.24
CA GLY A 170 14.07 -15.02 -2.14
C GLY A 170 14.94 -13.85 -1.68
N TRP A 171 16.24 -14.10 -1.55
CA TRP A 171 17.20 -13.14 -1.01
C TRP A 171 17.37 -11.88 -1.87
N GLU A 172 17.16 -11.96 -3.19
CA GLU A 172 17.31 -10.80 -4.10
C GLU A 172 16.16 -9.81 -3.90
N ALA A 173 14.94 -10.32 -3.78
CA ALA A 173 13.75 -9.53 -3.48
C ALA A 173 13.90 -8.83 -2.12
N GLU A 174 14.28 -9.59 -1.08
CA GLU A 174 14.52 -9.04 0.26
C GLU A 174 15.60 -7.94 0.22
N ARG A 175 16.70 -8.15 -0.50
CA ARG A 175 17.76 -7.15 -0.63
C ARG A 175 17.28 -5.88 -1.35
N ALA A 176 16.40 -6.00 -2.34
CA ALA A 176 15.80 -4.85 -3.00
C ALA A 176 14.87 -4.07 -2.05
N GLU A 177 13.99 -4.78 -1.35
CA GLU A 177 13.06 -4.22 -0.36
C GLU A 177 13.80 -3.52 0.79
N ARG A 178 14.84 -4.15 1.36
CA ARG A 178 15.69 -3.53 2.41
C ARG A 178 16.35 -2.24 1.92
N ARG A 179 16.92 -2.24 0.71
CA ARG A 179 17.57 -1.03 0.14
C ARG A 179 16.58 0.11 -0.05
N TRP A 180 15.38 -0.20 -0.52
CA TRP A 180 14.32 0.78 -0.70
C TRP A 180 13.83 1.33 0.65
N LEU A 181 13.59 0.48 1.65
CA LEU A 181 13.16 0.91 2.98
C LEU A 181 14.23 1.76 3.68
N GLN A 182 15.51 1.40 3.53
CA GLN A 182 16.60 2.24 4.02
C GLN A 182 16.61 3.63 3.36
N LYS A 183 16.25 3.72 2.09
CA LYS A 183 16.16 4.98 1.37
C LYS A 183 14.99 5.82 1.85
N TRP A 184 13.83 5.21 2.06
CA TRP A 184 12.65 5.83 2.67
C TRP A 184 13.00 6.50 4.01
N LEU A 185 13.60 5.73 4.93
CA LEU A 185 13.90 6.21 6.28
C LEU A 185 14.96 7.32 6.36
N ARG A 186 15.77 7.51 5.30
CA ARG A 186 16.82 8.53 5.21
C ARG A 186 16.33 9.90 4.74
N GLN A 187 15.17 9.99 4.11
CA GLN A 187 14.68 11.20 3.44
C GLN A 187 13.72 12.04 4.29
N GLU A 188 13.70 11.85 5.61
CA GLU A 188 13.03 12.77 6.56
C GLU A 188 13.96 13.92 6.99
#